data_AF-A6XGT8-F1
#
_entry.id   AF-A6XGT8-F1
#
_cell.length_a   1.000
_cell.length_b   1.000
_cell.length_c   1.000
_cell.angle_alpha   90.00
_cell.angle_beta   90.00
_cell.angle_gamma   90.00
#
_symmetry.space_group_name_H-M   'P 1'
#
loop_
_entity.id
_entity.type
_entity.pdbx_description
1 polymer ?
#
loop_
_entity_poly.entity_id
_entity_poly.type
_entity_poly.pdbx_seq_one_letter_code
_entity_poly.pdbx_strand_id
1 'polypeptide(L)' 'GIEAIAVIKAIERGWLHPTLNLENPIKEVAGIDTCAGVKKQLDVTAAISNSFGFGGHNSVVCFAPFKA' A
#
# COMPACT_ATOMS: atom_id res chain seq x y z
N GLY A 1 -3.79 -9.45 -6.99
CA GLY A 1 -2.54 -9.77 -7.71
C GLY A 1 -1.68 -8.55 -7.96
N ILE A 2 -2.16 -7.59 -8.77
CA ILE A 2 -1.39 -6.42 -9.21
C ILE A 2 -0.94 -5.51 -8.05
N GLU A 3 -1.74 -5.43 -6.99
CA GLU A 3 -1.45 -4.68 -5.78
C GLU A 3 -0.18 -5.21 -5.07
N ALA A 4 0.07 -6.52 -5.10
CA ALA A 4 1.28 -7.10 -4.52
C ALA A 4 2.53 -6.71 -5.32
N ILE A 5 2.42 -6.60 -6.64
CA ILE A 5 3.52 -6.12 -7.50
C ILE A 5 3.84 -4.65 -7.16
N ALA A 6 2.82 -3.81 -6.96
CA ALA A 6 3.02 -2.42 -6.57
C ALA A 6 3.71 -2.30 -5.20
N VAL A 7 3.33 -3.15 -4.24
CA VAL A 7 3.98 -3.24 -2.92
C VAL A 7 5.45 -3.66 -3.06
N ILE A 8 5.75 -4.71 -3.83
CA ILE A 8 7.13 -5.16 -4.07
C ILE A 8 7.95 -4.04 -4.73
N LYS A 9 7.39 -3.32 -5.72
CA LYS A 9 8.10 -2.19 -6.35
C LYS A 9 8.31 -1.01 -5.40
N ALA A 10 7.39 -0.78 -4.46
CA ALA A 10 7.59 0.22 -3.41
C ALA A 10 8.72 -0.19 -2.46
N ILE A 11 8.83 -1.47 -2.10
CA ILE A 11 9.96 -2.01 -1.32
C ILE A 11 11.28 -1.86 -2.07
N GLU A 12 11.35 -2.28 -3.34
CA GLU A 12 12.59 -2.25 -4.14
C GLU A 12 13.10 -0.83 -4.41
N ARG A 13 12.19 0.14 -4.60
CA ARG A 13 12.55 1.49 -5.08
C ARG A 13 12.35 2.59 -4.04
N GLY A 14 11.76 2.27 -2.89
CA GLY A 14 11.41 3.21 -1.84
C GLY A 14 10.33 4.23 -2.22
N TRP A 15 9.61 4.04 -3.34
CA TRP A 15 8.57 4.97 -3.79
C TRP A 15 7.18 4.39 -3.58
N LEU A 16 6.39 5.02 -2.71
CA LEU A 16 4.98 4.75 -2.54
C LEU A 16 4.19 5.49 -3.62
N HIS A 17 3.31 4.75 -4.29
CA HIS A 17 2.40 5.30 -5.30
C HIS A 17 1.35 6.19 -4.62
N PRO A 18 0.90 7.27 -5.29
CA PRO A 18 -0.13 8.15 -4.74
C PRO A 18 -1.52 7.50 -4.82
N THR A 19 -2.39 7.81 -3.87
CA THR A 19 -3.82 7.60 -4.03
C THR A 19 -4.40 8.80 -4.79
N LEU A 20 -4.62 8.60 -6.09
CA LEU A 20 -5.18 9.63 -6.98
C LEU A 20 -6.65 9.91 -6.64
N ASN A 21 -7.11 11.13 -6.95
CA ASN A 21 -8.50 11.58 -6.79
C ASN A 21 -9.06 11.54 -5.35
N LEU A 22 -8.18 11.52 -4.33
CA LEU A 22 -8.56 11.56 -2.91
C LEU A 22 -8.50 12.99 -2.37
N GLU A 23 -9.54 13.78 -2.64
CA GLU A 23 -9.63 15.19 -2.21
C GLU A 23 -10.32 15.34 -0.85
N ASN A 24 -11.32 14.49 -0.58
CA ASN A 24 -12.15 14.54 0.62
C ASN A 24 -12.14 13.17 1.32
N PRO A 25 -11.09 12.83 2.10
CA PRO A 25 -11.01 11.56 2.80
C PRO A 25 -12.10 11.46 3.87
N ILE A 26 -12.59 10.23 4.09
CA ILE A 26 -13.58 9.93 5.13
C ILE A 26 -12.96 10.08 6.52
N LYS A 27 -13.78 10.34 7.54
CA LYS A 27 -13.30 10.59 8.92
C LYS A 27 -12.62 9.37 9.53
N GLU A 28 -13.03 8.18 9.11
CA GLU A 28 -12.57 6.88 9.62
C GLU A 28 -11.09 6.63 9.33
N VAL A 29 -10.53 7.26 8.29
CA VAL A 29 -9.09 7.16 7.95
C VAL A 29 -8.28 8.31 8.55
N ALA A 30 -8.86 9.15 9.41
CA ALA A 30 -8.13 10.23 10.06
C ALA A 30 -6.94 9.68 10.87
N GLY A 31 -5.77 10.28 10.67
CA GLY A 31 -4.51 9.82 11.29
C GLY A 31 -3.76 8.74 10.51
N ILE A 32 -4.32 8.23 9.40
CA ILE A 32 -3.62 7.34 8.47
C ILE A 32 -3.05 8.18 7.33
N ASP A 33 -1.76 8.02 7.04
CA ASP A 33 -1.16 8.59 5.85
C ASP A 33 -1.56 7.79 4.61
N THR A 34 -2.55 8.31 3.87
CA THR A 34 -3.09 7.67 2.66
C THR A 34 -2.28 7.97 1.41
N CYS A 35 -1.18 8.73 1.47
CA CYS A 35 -0.42 9.12 0.27
C CYS A 35 -1.31 9.85 -0.78
N ALA A 36 -2.24 10.70 -0.33
CA ALA A 36 -3.21 11.36 -1.19
C ALA A 36 -2.55 12.30 -2.22
N GLY A 37 -2.81 12.08 -3.50
CA GLY A 37 -2.40 12.94 -4.62
C GLY A 37 -0.90 13.04 -4.92
N VAL A 38 -0.03 12.67 -3.98
CA VAL A 38 1.42 12.88 -4.08
C VAL A 38 2.17 11.63 -3.64
N LYS A 39 3.07 11.15 -4.49
CA LYS A 39 3.96 10.00 -4.17
C LYS A 39 4.89 10.34 -3.00
N LYS A 40 5.29 9.33 -2.25
CA LYS A 40 6.20 9.50 -1.09
C LYS A 40 7.40 8.57 -1.18
N GLN A 41 8.54 9.05 -0.69
CA GLN A 41 9.74 8.22 -0.57
C GLN A 41 9.85 7.72 0.87
N LEU A 42 9.95 6.41 1.06
CA LEU A 42 10.12 5.76 2.37
C LEU A 42 11.11 4.59 2.25
N ASP A 43 11.83 4.32 3.33
CA ASP A 43 12.52 3.05 3.51
C ASP A 43 11.52 2.00 4.00
N VAL A 44 11.00 1.19 3.07
CA VAL A 44 9.93 0.22 3.37
C VAL A 44 10.54 -1.08 3.88
N THR A 45 10.54 -1.26 5.19
CA THR A 45 11.09 -2.45 5.86
C THR A 45 10.10 -3.61 5.97
N ALA A 46 8.81 -3.32 5.86
CA ALA A 46 7.73 -4.30 5.77
C ALA A 46 6.50 -3.66 5.10
N ALA A 47 5.73 -4.45 4.36
CA ALA A 47 4.47 -4.01 3.78
C ALA A 47 3.47 -5.16 3.63
N ILE A 48 2.19 -4.84 3.76
CA ILE A 48 1.10 -5.78 3.53
C ILE A 48 0.34 -5.42 2.26
N SER A 49 -0.20 -6.43 1.60
CA SER A 49 -1.10 -6.29 0.48
C SER A 49 -2.39 -7.04 0.79
N ASN A 50 -3.46 -6.28 1.00
CA ASN A 50 -4.79 -6.82 1.31
C ASN A 50 -5.63 -6.95 0.04
N SER A 51 -6.44 -8.00 -0.05
CA SER A 51 -7.41 -8.20 -1.11
C SER A 51 -8.70 -8.78 -0.53
N PHE A 52 -9.82 -8.12 -0.81
CA PHE A 52 -11.13 -8.48 -0.29
C PHE A 52 -12.09 -8.73 -1.46
N GLY A 53 -12.47 -9.99 -1.65
CA GLY A 53 -13.38 -10.45 -2.69
C GLY A 53 -14.81 -10.61 -2.18
N PHE A 54 -15.78 -10.51 -3.11
CA PHE A 54 -17.18 -10.79 -2.80
C PHE A 54 -17.38 -12.20 -2.23
N GLY A 55 -18.40 -12.35 -1.40
CA GLY A 55 -18.67 -13.60 -0.67
C GLY A 55 -17.83 -13.79 0.59
N GLY A 56 -17.10 -12.76 1.04
CA GLY A 56 -16.32 -12.80 2.28
C GLY A 56 -14.91 -13.38 2.13
N HIS A 57 -14.37 -13.42 0.91
CA HIS A 57 -13.01 -13.88 0.67
C HIS A 57 -12.00 -12.80 1.08
N ASN A 58 -11.27 -13.05 2.16
CA ASN A 58 -10.27 -12.12 2.68
C ASN A 58 -8.88 -12.77 2.59
N SER A 59 -7.97 -12.10 1.89
CA SER A 59 -6.58 -12.56 1.72
C SER A 59 -5.60 -11.45 2.03
N VAL A 60 -4.53 -11.79 2.74
CA VAL A 60 -3.45 -10.87 3.09
C VAL A 60 -2.12 -11.56 2.81
N VAL A 61 -1.21 -10.83 2.17
CA VAL A 61 0.20 -11.22 2.02
C VAL A 61 1.09 -10.16 2.64
N CYS A 62 2.19 -10.57 3.26
CA CYS A 62 3.18 -9.70 3.87
C CYS A 62 4.53 -9.88 3.17
N PHE A 63 5.19 -8.78 2.86
CA PHE A 63 6.49 -8.74 2.20
C PHE A 63 7.47 -7.91 3.02
N ALA A 64 8.75 -8.27 2.93
CA ALA A 64 9.87 -7.51 3.47
C ALA A 64 11.03 -7.56 2.46
N PRO A 65 11.97 -6.58 2.49
CA PRO A 65 13.18 -6.64 1.69
C PRO A 65 13.91 -7.97 1.91
N PHE A 66 14.33 -8.61 0.82
CA PHE A 66 15.18 -9.78 0.92
C PHE A 66 16.58 -9.37 1.40
N LYS A 67 17.09 -10.06 2.42
CA LYS A 67 18.46 -9.95 2.91
C LYS A 67 19.07 -11.35 2.81
N ALA A 68 20.13 -11.48 2.01
CA ALA A 68 20.87 -12.73 1.83
C ALA A 68 21.69 -13.09 3.08
#